data_AF-A0A8T0AVU0-F1
#
_entry.id   AF-A0A8T0AVU0-F1
#
_cell.length_a   1.000
_cell.length_b   1.000
_cell.length_c   1.000
_cell.angle_alpha   90.00
_cell.angle_beta   90.00
_cell.angle_gamma   90.00
#
_symmetry.space_group_name_H-M   'P 1'
#
loop_
_entity.id
_entity.type
_entity.pdbx_description
1 polymer ?
#
loop_
_entity_poly.entity_id
_entity_poly.type
_entity_poly.pdbx_seq_one_letter_code
_entity_poly.pdbx_strand_id
1 'polypeptide(L)'
;MWSYMIFSTLLMTAVNVQAQCDRPVVGIGLDLIEESDQQTFHDGATVKFKCSTGYMPVGASASRSITCTGAQWSYLELQCKVITCLKPPTITNGLFNPLKVLYIYGERVTYNCLEGFKLYGSPTISCSDDGKFETSLPECREIFCDPPYIRNAVIYETSRSPAYRYQTSIKISCNKGYRLEGSEYMTCGNDGWTPTLPRCVEMTCDAPRINNAVIVSRRYTALYKYGETVIYNCVEGFKLYGSPTISCSDDGTFETYLPECREIFCDPPSIQNAVIDETSRSPAYRYQTSIKIRCNPGYRIMGSEYMTCGNDGWTPALPRCVEMTCDAPRINNAVIVSRRYTVFTERYRYGAFIQLRCNKGYRMEGSDRLKCEENGWNPPPPQCSVITCLEPDHITNGQFIPLKALYKYGETIIYNCVEGFKLYGSPTISCSDDGTFETSLPECRAIGF
;
A
#
# COMPACT_ATOMS: atom_id res chain seq x y z
N MET A 1 -144.96 0.50 -54.74
CA MET A 1 -144.72 -0.29 -55.96
C MET A 1 -143.64 -1.32 -55.66
N TRP A 2 -143.90 -2.57 -56.02
CA TRP A 2 -142.94 -3.69 -56.00
C TRP A 2 -141.67 -3.37 -56.81
N SER A 3 -140.52 -3.96 -56.44
CA SER A 3 -139.88 -5.03 -57.23
C SER A 3 -138.38 -5.23 -56.94
N TYR A 4 -138.11 -6.49 -56.54
CA TYR A 4 -137.01 -7.39 -56.93
C TYR A 4 -135.52 -7.15 -56.61
N MET A 5 -134.99 -8.26 -56.07
CA MET A 5 -133.62 -8.62 -55.69
C MET A 5 -132.57 -8.49 -56.80
N ILE A 6 -131.32 -8.24 -56.38
CA ILE A 6 -130.13 -8.86 -56.98
C ILE A 6 -129.21 -9.37 -55.86
N PHE A 7 -128.99 -10.68 -55.87
CA PHE A 7 -128.01 -11.42 -55.06
C PHE A 7 -126.61 -11.16 -55.61
N SER A 8 -125.65 -10.81 -54.74
CA SER A 8 -124.21 -10.85 -55.07
C SER A 8 -123.54 -11.87 -54.16
N THR A 9 -123.18 -13.00 -54.76
CA THR A 9 -122.44 -14.10 -54.16
C THR A 9 -120.98 -13.70 -53.91
N LEU A 10 -120.58 -13.60 -52.63
CA LEU A 10 -119.17 -13.61 -52.25
C LEU A 10 -118.69 -15.07 -52.23
N LEU A 11 -117.87 -15.45 -53.22
CA LEU A 11 -117.11 -16.69 -53.18
C LEU A 11 -116.14 -16.65 -52.00
N MET A 12 -116.33 -17.52 -51.01
CA MET A 12 -115.24 -17.96 -50.14
C MET A 12 -114.31 -18.80 -51.00
N THR A 13 -113.18 -18.22 -51.43
CA THR A 13 -112.02 -19.02 -51.83
C THR A 13 -111.56 -19.78 -50.60
N ALA A 14 -111.91 -21.07 -50.53
CA ALA A 14 -111.28 -22.00 -49.61
C ALA A 14 -109.79 -22.04 -49.98
N VAL A 15 -108.97 -21.31 -49.21
CA VAL A 15 -107.52 -21.52 -49.19
C VAL A 15 -107.37 -22.94 -48.67
N ASN A 16 -106.96 -23.86 -49.55
CA ASN A 16 -106.59 -25.20 -49.18
C ASN A 16 -105.26 -25.06 -48.41
N VAL A 17 -105.34 -24.85 -47.09
CA VAL A 17 -104.17 -24.81 -46.22
C VAL A 17 -103.61 -26.23 -46.22
N GLN A 18 -102.63 -26.51 -47.08
CA GLN A 18 -101.83 -27.72 -46.93
C GLN A 18 -101.25 -27.68 -45.53
N ALA A 19 -101.54 -28.72 -44.74
CA ALA A 19 -101.02 -28.87 -43.41
C ALA A 19 -99.49 -28.91 -43.49
N GLN A 20 -98.83 -27.83 -43.08
CA GLN A 20 -97.38 -27.67 -43.05
C GLN A 20 -96.94 -27.57 -41.60
N CYS A 21 -95.80 -28.18 -41.27
CA CYS A 21 -95.20 -28.04 -39.95
C CYS A 21 -94.22 -26.86 -39.96
N ASP A 22 -94.26 -26.04 -38.92
CA ASP A 22 -93.24 -25.03 -38.68
C ASP A 22 -91.91 -25.68 -38.28
N ARG A 23 -90.81 -24.92 -38.39
CA ARG A 23 -89.48 -25.38 -37.96
C ARG A 23 -89.55 -25.96 -36.54
N PRO A 24 -89.04 -27.19 -36.32
CA PRO A 24 -89.07 -27.80 -35.00
C PRO A 24 -88.34 -26.95 -33.97
N VAL A 25 -88.92 -26.84 -32.78
CA VAL A 25 -88.26 -26.21 -31.64
C VAL A 25 -87.12 -27.11 -31.18
N VAL A 26 -85.90 -26.58 -31.21
CA VAL A 26 -84.70 -27.31 -30.78
C VAL A 26 -84.59 -27.25 -29.26
N GLY A 27 -84.66 -28.40 -28.59
CA GLY A 27 -84.50 -28.52 -27.15
C GLY A 27 -83.05 -28.41 -26.67
N ILE A 28 -82.84 -28.36 -25.36
CA ILE A 28 -81.50 -28.24 -24.75
C ILE A 28 -80.64 -29.46 -25.10
N GLY A 29 -79.41 -29.23 -25.57
CA GLY A 29 -78.44 -30.28 -25.89
C GLY A 29 -78.74 -31.06 -27.17
N LEU A 30 -79.64 -30.54 -28.02
CA LEU A 30 -79.94 -31.05 -29.35
C LEU A 30 -79.52 -30.02 -30.40
N ASP A 31 -79.00 -30.50 -31.52
CA ASP A 31 -78.76 -29.69 -32.73
C ASP A 31 -79.48 -30.35 -33.92
N LEU A 32 -79.96 -29.53 -34.85
CA LEU A 32 -80.40 -30.01 -36.16
C LEU A 32 -79.17 -30.35 -37.01
N ILE A 33 -79.20 -31.50 -37.70
CA ILE A 33 -78.07 -31.94 -38.54
C ILE A 33 -77.93 -31.07 -39.80
N GLU A 34 -79.04 -30.49 -40.27
CA GLU A 34 -79.07 -29.61 -41.43
C GLU A 34 -79.47 -28.20 -40.98
N GLU A 35 -78.54 -27.25 -41.08
CA GLU A 35 -78.78 -25.81 -40.91
C GLU A 35 -79.52 -25.25 -42.14
N SER A 36 -80.70 -25.79 -42.44
CA SER A 36 -81.59 -25.18 -43.42
C SER A 36 -82.36 -24.05 -42.72
N ASP A 37 -82.28 -22.81 -43.21
CA ASP A 37 -83.09 -21.66 -42.74
C ASP A 37 -84.60 -21.81 -43.06
N GLN A 38 -84.99 -22.96 -43.61
CA GLN A 38 -86.36 -23.29 -43.94
C GLN A 38 -87.25 -23.22 -42.69
N GLN A 39 -88.27 -22.35 -42.77
CA GLN A 39 -89.22 -22.13 -41.69
C GLN A 39 -90.43 -23.07 -41.74
N THR A 40 -90.72 -23.67 -42.90
CA THR A 40 -91.93 -24.49 -43.13
C THR A 40 -91.61 -25.80 -43.87
N PHE A 41 -92.23 -26.90 -43.44
CA PHE A 41 -91.99 -28.25 -43.92
C PHE A 41 -93.30 -28.88 -44.44
N HIS A 42 -93.23 -29.56 -45.59
CA HIS A 42 -94.39 -30.26 -46.18
C HIS A 42 -94.71 -31.56 -45.42
N ASP A 43 -95.95 -32.02 -45.53
CA ASP A 43 -96.38 -33.31 -44.98
C ASP A 43 -95.52 -34.46 -45.52
N GLY A 44 -95.01 -35.32 -44.63
CA GLY A 44 -94.03 -36.37 -44.93
C GLY A 44 -92.55 -35.96 -44.85
N ALA A 45 -92.24 -34.67 -44.70
CA ALA A 45 -90.86 -34.20 -44.53
C ALA A 45 -90.25 -34.73 -43.22
N THR A 46 -88.97 -35.09 -43.26
CA THR A 46 -88.22 -35.57 -42.09
C THR A 46 -87.05 -34.66 -41.76
N VAL A 47 -86.83 -34.43 -40.47
CA VAL A 47 -85.70 -33.64 -39.96
C VAL A 47 -84.94 -34.46 -38.94
N LYS A 48 -83.62 -34.39 -38.98
CA LYS A 48 -82.72 -35.18 -38.12
C LYS A 48 -82.06 -34.33 -37.06
N PHE A 49 -81.95 -34.89 -35.87
CA PHE A 49 -81.28 -34.32 -34.71
C PHE A 49 -80.01 -35.10 -34.37
N LYS A 50 -79.03 -34.37 -33.86
CA LYS A 50 -77.87 -34.92 -33.14
C LYS A 50 -77.84 -34.32 -31.73
N CYS A 51 -77.13 -34.95 -30.81
CA CYS A 51 -76.81 -34.26 -29.57
C CYS A 51 -75.81 -33.13 -29.87
N SER A 52 -75.99 -31.97 -29.24
CA SER A 52 -75.04 -30.87 -29.33
C SER A 52 -73.69 -31.28 -28.78
N THR A 53 -72.63 -30.58 -29.17
CA THR A 53 -71.28 -30.79 -28.61
C THR A 53 -71.33 -30.74 -27.08
N GLY A 54 -70.78 -31.76 -26.42
CA GLY A 54 -70.84 -31.90 -24.95
C GLY A 54 -72.06 -32.64 -24.41
N TYR A 55 -72.92 -33.18 -25.27
CA TYR A 55 -74.06 -34.03 -24.90
C TYR A 55 -73.99 -35.41 -25.58
N MET A 56 -74.48 -36.45 -24.90
CA MET A 56 -74.53 -37.83 -25.39
C MET A 56 -75.97 -38.39 -25.37
N PRO A 57 -76.33 -39.30 -26.29
CA PRO A 57 -77.65 -39.91 -26.31
C PRO A 57 -77.87 -40.83 -25.10
N VAL A 58 -79.06 -40.80 -24.50
CA VAL A 58 -79.45 -41.66 -23.37
C VAL A 58 -79.69 -43.12 -23.83
N GLY A 59 -79.90 -43.36 -25.13
CA GLY A 59 -79.96 -44.69 -25.74
C GLY A 59 -79.48 -44.67 -27.19
N ALA A 60 -78.60 -45.61 -27.56
CA ALA A 60 -77.98 -45.63 -28.90
C ALA A 60 -78.98 -45.89 -30.04
N SER A 61 -80.07 -46.61 -29.73
CA SER A 61 -81.12 -47.05 -30.66
C SER A 61 -82.30 -46.09 -30.79
N ALA A 62 -82.30 -44.96 -30.07
CA ALA A 62 -83.39 -44.00 -30.14
C ALA A 62 -83.48 -43.37 -31.55
N SER A 63 -84.70 -43.18 -32.06
CA SER A 63 -84.92 -42.48 -33.33
C SER A 63 -84.38 -41.05 -33.26
N ARG A 64 -83.56 -40.70 -34.25
CA ARG A 64 -82.94 -39.37 -34.41
C ARG A 64 -83.72 -38.44 -35.33
N SER A 65 -84.87 -38.87 -35.85
CA SER A 65 -85.66 -38.11 -36.81
C SER A 65 -87.11 -38.01 -36.40
N ILE A 66 -87.71 -36.85 -36.69
CA ILE A 66 -89.16 -36.64 -36.60
C ILE A 66 -89.71 -36.37 -38.00
N THR A 67 -90.98 -36.73 -38.20
CA THR A 67 -91.70 -36.60 -39.47
C THR A 67 -92.90 -35.68 -39.28
N CYS A 68 -93.14 -34.79 -40.24
CA CYS A 68 -94.32 -33.93 -40.25
C CYS A 68 -95.54 -34.72 -40.74
N THR A 69 -96.60 -34.80 -39.91
CA THR A 69 -97.87 -35.44 -40.26
C THR A 69 -99.04 -34.56 -39.82
N GLY A 70 -99.84 -34.06 -40.76
CA GLY A 70 -101.06 -33.30 -40.47
C GLY A 70 -100.82 -32.04 -39.63
N ALA A 71 -99.78 -31.26 -39.96
CA ALA A 71 -99.33 -30.05 -39.25
C ALA A 71 -98.77 -30.29 -37.82
N GLN A 72 -98.49 -31.54 -37.45
CA GLN A 72 -97.82 -31.88 -36.20
C GLN A 72 -96.57 -32.73 -36.45
N TRP A 73 -95.51 -32.47 -35.68
CA TRP A 73 -94.32 -33.31 -35.69
C TRP A 73 -94.54 -34.58 -34.85
N SER A 74 -94.01 -35.71 -35.33
CA SER A 74 -93.91 -36.94 -34.52
C SER A 74 -93.03 -36.74 -33.28
N TYR A 75 -93.23 -37.57 -32.25
CA TYR A 75 -92.43 -37.51 -31.03
C TYR A 75 -90.93 -37.81 -31.29
N LEU A 76 -90.04 -37.01 -30.71
CA LEU A 76 -88.59 -37.24 -30.74
C LEU A 76 -88.17 -38.16 -29.59
N GLU A 77 -87.70 -39.36 -29.93
CA GLU A 77 -87.17 -40.32 -28.94
C GLU A 77 -85.76 -39.99 -28.45
N LEU A 78 -84.97 -39.25 -29.24
CA LEU A 78 -83.62 -38.86 -28.90
C LEU A 78 -83.60 -37.92 -27.68
N GLN A 79 -83.20 -38.46 -26.54
CA GLN A 79 -82.88 -37.68 -25.35
C GLN A 79 -81.37 -37.53 -25.22
N CYS A 80 -80.90 -36.30 -25.03
CA CYS A 80 -79.49 -35.98 -24.87
C CYS A 80 -79.22 -35.57 -23.41
N LYS A 81 -78.20 -36.18 -22.80
CA LYS A 81 -77.70 -35.79 -21.47
C LYS A 81 -76.31 -35.21 -21.60
N VAL A 82 -75.96 -34.27 -20.73
CA VAL A 82 -74.61 -33.67 -20.72
C VAL A 82 -73.56 -34.76 -20.46
N ILE A 83 -72.45 -34.70 -21.19
CA ILE A 83 -71.29 -35.56 -20.96
C ILE A 83 -70.64 -35.13 -19.64
N THR A 84 -70.40 -36.10 -18.78
CA THR A 84 -69.74 -35.88 -17.51
C THR A 84 -68.50 -36.76 -17.38
N CYS A 85 -67.42 -36.16 -16.89
CA CYS A 85 -66.20 -36.85 -16.54
C CYS A 85 -66.17 -37.13 -15.04
N LEU A 86 -65.64 -38.30 -14.69
CA LEU A 86 -65.27 -38.61 -13.30
C LEU A 86 -64.05 -37.78 -12.88
N LYS A 87 -63.79 -37.77 -11.57
CA LYS A 87 -62.59 -37.15 -10.99
C LYS A 87 -61.31 -37.55 -11.74
N PRO A 88 -60.49 -36.59 -12.18
CA PRO A 88 -59.26 -36.89 -12.92
C PRO A 88 -58.21 -37.57 -12.02
N PRO A 89 -57.21 -38.26 -12.62
CA PRO A 89 -56.17 -38.94 -11.86
C PRO A 89 -55.33 -37.97 -11.01
N THR A 90 -54.88 -38.41 -9.84
CA THR A 90 -53.94 -37.65 -9.02
C THR A 90 -52.51 -37.82 -9.51
N ILE A 91 -51.68 -36.79 -9.37
CA ILE A 91 -50.23 -36.86 -9.65
C ILE A 91 -49.44 -36.88 -8.34
N THR A 92 -48.28 -37.54 -8.34
CA THR A 92 -47.39 -37.53 -7.16
C THR A 92 -46.85 -36.13 -6.90
N ASN A 93 -46.83 -35.69 -5.64
CA ASN A 93 -46.38 -34.36 -5.22
C ASN A 93 -47.13 -33.20 -5.90
N GLY A 94 -48.39 -33.41 -6.29
CA GLY A 94 -49.24 -32.36 -6.84
C GLY A 94 -50.70 -32.51 -6.43
N LEU A 95 -51.42 -31.40 -6.54
CA LEU A 95 -52.83 -31.24 -6.21
C LEU A 95 -53.52 -30.58 -7.40
N PHE A 96 -54.83 -30.77 -7.56
CA PHE A 96 -55.59 -30.07 -8.61
C PHE A 96 -56.84 -29.40 -8.05
N ASN A 97 -57.25 -28.32 -8.73
CA ASN A 97 -58.43 -27.54 -8.38
C ASN A 97 -59.22 -27.15 -9.64
N PRO A 98 -60.57 -27.07 -9.61
CA PRO A 98 -61.46 -27.40 -8.50
C PRO A 98 -61.55 -28.91 -8.21
N LEU A 99 -61.80 -29.29 -6.95
CA LEU A 99 -62.00 -30.68 -6.55
C LEU A 99 -63.49 -31.02 -6.49
N LYS A 100 -64.00 -31.64 -7.56
CA LYS A 100 -65.38 -32.15 -7.70
C LYS A 100 -65.42 -33.66 -7.89
N VAL A 101 -66.58 -34.26 -7.63
CA VAL A 101 -66.86 -35.69 -7.90
C VAL A 101 -67.16 -35.91 -9.39
N LEU A 102 -67.85 -34.97 -10.03
CA LEU A 102 -68.26 -34.98 -11.43
C LEU A 102 -67.96 -33.62 -12.07
N TYR A 103 -67.52 -33.64 -13.32
CA TYR A 103 -67.21 -32.46 -14.14
C TYR A 103 -68.02 -32.51 -15.42
N ILE A 104 -68.55 -31.38 -15.85
CA ILE A 104 -69.28 -31.29 -17.13
C ILE A 104 -68.29 -31.05 -18.28
N TYR A 105 -68.67 -31.46 -19.49
CA TYR A 105 -67.89 -31.25 -20.71
C TYR A 105 -67.31 -29.83 -20.80
N GLY A 106 -66.02 -29.74 -21.14
CA GLY A 106 -65.28 -28.48 -21.26
C GLY A 106 -64.77 -27.89 -19.94
N GLU A 107 -65.21 -28.38 -18.77
CA GLU A 107 -64.62 -27.96 -17.49
C GLU A 107 -63.14 -28.35 -17.40
N ARG A 108 -62.35 -27.45 -16.82
CA ARG A 108 -60.90 -27.61 -16.67
C ARG A 108 -60.53 -27.77 -15.21
N VAL A 109 -59.57 -28.65 -14.95
CA VAL A 109 -58.85 -28.68 -13.68
C VAL A 109 -57.42 -28.19 -13.91
N THR A 110 -56.88 -27.50 -12.91
CA THR A 110 -55.49 -27.03 -12.92
C THR A 110 -54.71 -27.76 -11.85
N TYR A 111 -53.65 -28.44 -12.23
CA TYR A 111 -52.66 -29.05 -11.36
C TYR A 111 -51.64 -28.02 -10.90
N ASN A 112 -51.26 -28.12 -9.63
CA ASN A 112 -50.18 -27.38 -9.00
C ASN A 112 -49.32 -28.36 -8.21
N CYS A 113 -48.01 -28.16 -8.23
CA CYS A 113 -47.10 -28.99 -7.45
C CYS A 113 -47.05 -28.52 -5.99
N LEU A 114 -46.74 -29.46 -5.09
CA LEU A 114 -46.41 -29.15 -3.71
C LEU A 114 -45.11 -28.32 -3.64
N GLU A 115 -44.90 -27.64 -2.51
CA GLU A 115 -43.68 -26.87 -2.29
C GLU A 115 -42.43 -27.76 -2.41
N GLY A 116 -41.40 -27.26 -3.09
CA GLY A 116 -40.18 -28.01 -3.41
C GLY A 116 -40.25 -28.82 -4.71
N PHE A 117 -41.36 -28.76 -5.45
CA PHE A 117 -41.54 -29.44 -6.73
C PHE A 117 -41.93 -28.47 -7.86
N LYS A 118 -41.40 -28.71 -9.07
CA LYS A 118 -41.68 -27.94 -10.29
C LYS A 118 -42.55 -28.74 -11.24
N LEU A 119 -43.55 -28.07 -11.82
CA LEU A 119 -44.48 -28.65 -12.77
C LEU A 119 -43.86 -28.73 -14.17
N TYR A 120 -43.90 -29.91 -14.78
CA TYR A 120 -43.50 -30.17 -16.15
C TYR A 120 -44.69 -30.71 -16.96
N GLY A 121 -45.00 -30.08 -18.09
CA GLY A 121 -46.17 -30.41 -18.91
C GLY A 121 -47.28 -29.36 -18.81
N SER A 122 -48.45 -29.65 -19.37
CA SER A 122 -49.60 -28.75 -19.29
C SER A 122 -50.18 -28.77 -17.87
N PRO A 123 -50.32 -27.62 -17.19
CA PRO A 123 -50.92 -27.58 -15.87
C PRO A 123 -52.43 -27.81 -15.91
N THR A 124 -53.06 -27.67 -17.08
CA THR A 124 -54.52 -27.77 -17.21
C THR A 124 -54.92 -28.91 -18.13
N ILE A 125 -55.95 -29.66 -17.72
CA ILE A 125 -56.62 -30.67 -18.55
C ILE A 125 -58.13 -30.41 -18.56
N SER A 126 -58.80 -30.79 -19.64
CA SER A 126 -60.23 -30.57 -19.83
C SER A 126 -61.04 -31.87 -19.90
N CYS A 127 -62.32 -31.80 -19.50
CA CYS A 127 -63.26 -32.90 -19.68
C CYS A 127 -63.67 -33.00 -21.16
N SER A 128 -63.28 -34.09 -21.83
CA SER A 128 -63.46 -34.30 -23.26
C SER A 128 -64.84 -34.88 -23.60
N ASP A 129 -65.13 -34.94 -24.90
CA ASP A 129 -66.37 -35.48 -25.49
C ASP A 129 -66.50 -37.01 -25.37
N ASP A 130 -65.44 -37.72 -25.01
CA ASP A 130 -65.47 -39.15 -24.69
C ASP A 130 -65.84 -39.44 -23.22
N GLY A 131 -66.12 -38.39 -22.43
CA GLY A 131 -66.45 -38.50 -21.01
C GLY A 131 -65.23 -38.79 -20.13
N LYS A 132 -64.01 -38.55 -20.62
CA LYS A 132 -62.77 -38.69 -19.86
C LYS A 132 -61.96 -37.41 -19.90
N PHE A 133 -61.05 -37.28 -18.94
CA PHE A 133 -60.03 -36.25 -18.96
C PHE A 133 -58.86 -36.67 -19.85
N GLU A 134 -58.17 -35.67 -20.43
CA GLU A 134 -56.93 -35.87 -21.18
C GLU A 134 -55.89 -36.66 -20.36
N THR A 135 -55.22 -37.63 -21.00
CA THR A 135 -54.28 -38.55 -20.35
C THR A 135 -52.85 -38.00 -20.21
N SER A 136 -52.54 -36.88 -20.86
CA SER A 136 -51.25 -36.19 -20.75
C SER A 136 -51.17 -35.38 -19.46
N LEU A 137 -50.94 -36.06 -18.33
CA LEU A 137 -50.82 -35.44 -17.02
C LEU A 137 -49.48 -34.73 -16.85
N PRO A 138 -49.43 -33.62 -16.10
CA PRO A 138 -48.17 -32.99 -15.74
C PRO A 138 -47.41 -33.80 -14.68
N GLU A 139 -46.10 -33.63 -14.64
CA GLU A 139 -45.22 -34.24 -13.65
C GLU A 139 -44.68 -33.18 -12.69
N CYS A 140 -44.73 -33.48 -11.39
CA CYS A 140 -44.09 -32.67 -10.36
C CYS A 140 -42.74 -33.29 -9.98
N ARG A 141 -41.64 -32.63 -10.39
CA ARG A 141 -40.28 -33.09 -10.13
C ARG A 141 -39.62 -32.23 -9.06
N GLU A 142 -38.82 -32.84 -8.19
CA GLU A 142 -38.08 -32.12 -7.14
C GLU A 142 -37.22 -30.99 -7.75
N ILE A 143 -37.19 -29.84 -7.08
CA ILE A 143 -36.37 -28.71 -7.49
C ILE A 143 -34.95 -28.90 -6.95
N PHE A 144 -34.00 -28.84 -7.87
CA PHE A 144 -32.58 -28.78 -7.58
C PHE A 144 -31.94 -27.59 -8.29
N CYS A 145 -31.02 -26.92 -7.59
CA CYS A 145 -30.15 -25.91 -8.18
C CYS A 145 -28.75 -26.48 -8.39
N ASP A 146 -28.18 -26.23 -9.56
CA ASP A 146 -26.78 -26.57 -9.84
C ASP A 146 -25.84 -25.71 -8.99
N PRO A 147 -24.65 -26.21 -8.60
CA PRO A 147 -23.66 -25.40 -7.91
C PRO A 147 -23.33 -24.10 -8.68
N PRO A 148 -23.49 -22.92 -8.08
CA PRO A 148 -23.23 -21.67 -8.80
C PRO A 148 -21.73 -21.48 -8.98
N TYR A 149 -21.31 -21.03 -10.17
CA TYR A 149 -19.92 -20.68 -10.44
C TYR A 149 -19.73 -19.16 -10.36
N ILE A 150 -19.00 -18.72 -9.33
CA ILE A 150 -18.66 -17.31 -9.11
C ILE A 150 -17.14 -17.19 -9.10
N ARG A 151 -16.58 -16.47 -10.07
CA ARG A 151 -15.13 -16.28 -10.18
C ARG A 151 -14.62 -15.51 -8.95
N ASN A 152 -13.48 -15.96 -8.40
CA ASN A 152 -12.84 -15.39 -7.22
C ASN A 152 -13.70 -15.41 -5.95
N ALA A 153 -14.58 -16.40 -5.81
CA ALA A 153 -15.37 -16.61 -4.60
C ALA A 153 -15.14 -18.01 -4.00
N VAL A 154 -15.36 -18.10 -2.69
CA VAL A 154 -15.52 -19.32 -1.92
C VAL A 154 -16.99 -19.41 -1.51
N ILE A 155 -17.60 -20.57 -1.79
CA ILE A 155 -18.97 -20.87 -1.40
C ILE A 155 -18.89 -21.76 -0.16
N TYR A 156 -19.49 -21.30 0.93
CA TYR A 156 -19.62 -22.05 2.17
C TYR A 156 -20.99 -22.72 2.19
N GLU A 157 -20.99 -24.04 2.28
CA GLU A 157 -22.18 -24.86 2.44
C GLU A 157 -21.98 -25.91 3.53
N THR A 158 -23.08 -26.27 4.18
CA THR A 158 -23.15 -27.34 5.19
C THR A 158 -23.12 -28.76 4.58
N SER A 159 -23.43 -28.96 3.29
CA SER A 159 -23.60 -30.28 2.68
C SER A 159 -22.87 -30.45 1.34
N ARG A 160 -21.94 -31.41 1.21
CA ARG A 160 -21.27 -31.73 -0.08
C ARG A 160 -22.18 -32.54 -1.01
N SER A 161 -23.21 -31.93 -1.55
CA SER A 161 -24.10 -32.55 -2.55
C SER A 161 -23.77 -32.07 -3.96
N PRO A 162 -23.86 -32.91 -5.01
CA PRO A 162 -23.66 -32.47 -6.39
C PRO A 162 -24.72 -31.46 -6.87
N ALA A 163 -25.86 -31.38 -6.18
CA ALA A 163 -26.93 -30.42 -6.44
C ALA A 163 -27.61 -29.99 -5.13
N TYR A 164 -28.15 -28.77 -5.13
CA TYR A 164 -28.73 -28.12 -3.96
C TYR A 164 -30.24 -28.27 -3.96
N ARG A 165 -30.82 -28.76 -2.85
CA ARG A 165 -32.27 -28.89 -2.71
C ARG A 165 -32.93 -27.52 -2.61
N TYR A 166 -34.21 -27.44 -2.95
CA TYR A 166 -35.06 -26.27 -2.66
C TYR A 166 -34.87 -25.76 -1.22
N GLN A 167 -34.88 -24.43 -1.06
CA GLN A 167 -34.60 -23.69 0.19
C GLN A 167 -33.18 -23.84 0.76
N THR A 168 -32.28 -24.59 0.12
CA THR A 168 -30.87 -24.58 0.54
C THR A 168 -30.31 -23.18 0.40
N SER A 169 -29.71 -22.67 1.47
CA SER A 169 -29.08 -21.36 1.51
C SER A 169 -27.57 -21.50 1.64
N ILE A 170 -26.86 -20.82 0.75
CA ILE A 170 -25.40 -20.80 0.70
C ILE A 170 -24.87 -19.43 1.10
N LYS A 171 -23.68 -19.41 1.68
CA LYS A 171 -22.96 -18.18 1.98
C LYS A 171 -21.81 -18.01 0.98
N ILE A 172 -21.68 -16.82 0.43
CA ILE A 172 -20.66 -16.48 -0.56
C ILE A 172 -19.69 -15.50 0.06
N SER A 173 -18.40 -15.77 -0.11
CA SER A 173 -17.34 -14.85 0.28
C SER A 173 -16.34 -14.72 -0.85
N CYS A 174 -15.82 -13.51 -1.07
CA CYS A 174 -14.81 -13.29 -2.09
C CYS A 174 -13.42 -13.66 -1.58
N ASN A 175 -12.57 -14.11 -2.50
CA ASN A 175 -11.14 -14.28 -2.23
C ASN A 175 -10.50 -12.94 -1.86
N LYS A 176 -9.37 -13.00 -1.13
CA LYS A 176 -8.61 -11.79 -0.75
C LYS A 176 -8.32 -10.92 -1.97
N GLY A 177 -8.50 -9.60 -1.82
CA GLY A 177 -8.37 -8.62 -2.89
C GLY A 177 -9.58 -8.45 -3.79
N TYR A 178 -10.73 -9.06 -3.45
CA TYR A 178 -11.99 -8.89 -4.17
C TYR A 178 -13.13 -8.55 -3.21
N ARG A 179 -13.94 -7.56 -3.55
CA ARG A 179 -15.14 -7.17 -2.78
C ARG A 179 -16.39 -7.77 -3.41
N LEU A 180 -17.35 -8.11 -2.57
CA LEU A 180 -18.63 -8.66 -3.02
C LEU A 180 -19.56 -7.54 -3.51
N GLU A 181 -20.04 -7.64 -4.74
CA GLU A 181 -21.15 -6.86 -5.26
C GLU A 181 -22.37 -7.76 -5.48
N GLY A 182 -23.41 -7.53 -4.70
CA GLY A 182 -24.63 -8.35 -4.68
C GLY A 182 -24.89 -8.93 -3.29
N SER A 183 -25.65 -10.02 -3.24
CA SER A 183 -26.02 -10.66 -1.98
C SER A 183 -24.93 -11.62 -1.48
N GLU A 184 -24.64 -11.57 -0.18
CA GLU A 184 -23.78 -12.54 0.52
C GLU A 184 -24.44 -13.92 0.65
N TYR A 185 -25.76 -13.94 0.65
CA TYR A 185 -26.55 -15.17 0.77
C TYR A 185 -27.37 -15.41 -0.48
N MET A 186 -27.42 -16.67 -0.93
CA MET A 186 -28.29 -17.11 -2.01
C MET A 186 -29.09 -18.32 -1.57
N THR A 187 -30.33 -18.41 -2.03
CA THR A 187 -31.26 -19.49 -1.71
C THR A 187 -31.77 -20.13 -2.99
N CYS A 188 -31.80 -21.47 -3.02
CA CYS A 188 -32.36 -22.22 -4.13
C CYS A 188 -33.90 -22.10 -4.13
N GLY A 189 -34.45 -21.36 -5.09
CA GLY A 189 -35.88 -21.15 -5.28
C GLY A 189 -36.45 -21.95 -6.46
N ASN A 190 -37.70 -21.65 -6.86
CA ASN A 190 -38.41 -22.37 -7.90
C ASN A 190 -37.81 -22.26 -9.31
N ASP A 191 -37.09 -21.16 -9.58
CA ASP A 191 -36.49 -20.86 -10.88
C ASP A 191 -34.95 -20.83 -10.83
N GLY A 192 -34.38 -21.45 -9.80
CA GLY A 192 -32.94 -21.50 -9.58
C GLY A 192 -32.52 -20.61 -8.41
N TRP A 193 -31.27 -20.16 -8.43
CA TRP A 193 -30.71 -19.37 -7.35
C TRP A 193 -31.27 -17.95 -7.30
N THR A 194 -31.65 -17.53 -6.09
CA THR A 194 -32.19 -16.20 -5.83
C THR A 194 -31.52 -15.59 -4.58
N PRO A 195 -31.19 -14.28 -4.56
CA PRO A 195 -31.20 -13.35 -5.70
C PRO A 195 -30.16 -13.74 -6.77
N THR A 196 -30.06 -12.97 -7.85
CA THR A 196 -29.13 -13.25 -8.96
C THR A 196 -27.68 -13.36 -8.49
N LEU A 197 -26.86 -14.13 -9.22
CA LEU A 197 -25.47 -14.40 -8.87
C LEU A 197 -24.68 -13.11 -8.61
N PRO A 198 -24.02 -12.98 -7.44
CA PRO A 198 -23.19 -11.82 -7.13
C PRO A 198 -21.87 -11.88 -7.91
N ARG A 199 -21.12 -10.78 -7.85
CA ARG A 199 -19.81 -10.64 -8.50
C ARG A 199 -18.75 -10.27 -7.48
N CYS A 200 -17.62 -10.97 -7.51
CA CYS A 200 -16.43 -10.55 -6.81
C CYS A 200 -15.64 -9.59 -7.70
N VAL A 201 -15.65 -8.30 -7.35
CA VAL A 201 -14.99 -7.23 -8.08
C VAL A 201 -13.63 -6.96 -7.46
N GLU A 202 -12.60 -6.84 -8.29
CA GLU A 202 -11.23 -6.58 -7.84
C GLU A 202 -11.17 -5.28 -7.04
N MET A 203 -10.53 -5.32 -5.86
CA MET A 203 -10.28 -4.14 -5.04
C MET A 203 -9.04 -3.40 -5.53
N THR A 204 -9.13 -2.08 -5.52
CA THR A 204 -8.03 -1.20 -5.90
C THR A 204 -7.87 -0.08 -4.87
N CYS A 205 -6.63 0.19 -4.49
CA CYS A 205 -6.26 1.28 -3.59
C CYS A 205 -5.73 2.48 -4.38
N ASP A 206 -6.07 3.70 -3.95
CA ASP A 206 -5.41 4.94 -4.42
C ASP A 206 -4.25 5.28 -3.49
N ALA A 207 -3.09 5.60 -4.05
CA ALA A 207 -1.89 5.85 -3.28
C ALA A 207 -2.02 7.18 -2.49
N PRO A 208 -1.89 7.17 -1.16
CA PRO A 208 -2.09 8.35 -0.34
C PRO A 208 -1.03 9.42 -0.62
N ARG A 209 -1.43 10.68 -0.69
CA ARG A 209 -0.47 11.79 -0.84
C ARG A 209 0.19 12.07 0.52
N ILE A 210 1.51 11.99 0.55
CA ILE A 210 2.33 12.27 1.73
C ILE A 210 3.09 13.58 1.50
N ASN A 211 2.98 14.51 2.45
CA ASN A 211 3.65 15.82 2.35
C ASN A 211 5.17 15.64 2.27
N ASN A 212 5.81 16.38 1.38
CA ASN A 212 7.26 16.35 1.17
C ASN A 212 7.80 14.96 0.76
N ALA A 213 6.93 14.10 0.21
CA ALA A 213 7.31 12.80 -0.33
C ALA A 213 6.93 12.69 -1.82
N VAL A 214 7.69 11.87 -2.53
CA VAL A 214 7.45 11.51 -3.93
C VAL A 214 7.38 9.99 -4.06
N ILE A 215 6.51 9.52 -4.95
CA ILE A 215 6.41 8.10 -5.28
C ILE A 215 7.53 7.76 -6.27
N VAL A 216 8.38 6.80 -5.93
CA VAL A 216 9.53 6.36 -6.74
C VAL A 216 9.35 4.94 -7.31
N SER A 217 8.16 4.37 -7.20
CA SER A 217 7.83 3.06 -7.75
C SER A 217 7.99 3.01 -9.27
N ARG A 218 8.51 1.89 -9.80
CA ARG A 218 8.74 1.67 -11.25
C ARG A 218 7.47 1.76 -12.10
N ARG A 219 6.30 1.52 -11.52
CA ARG A 219 5.00 1.66 -12.16
C ARG A 219 4.18 2.68 -11.35
N TYR A 220 4.08 3.89 -11.87
CA TYR A 220 3.12 4.86 -11.38
C TYR A 220 1.77 4.55 -12.03
N THR A 221 0.86 3.97 -11.25
CA THR A 221 -0.53 3.75 -11.66
C THR A 221 -1.44 4.54 -10.74
N ALA A 222 -2.58 5.01 -11.26
CA ALA A 222 -3.57 5.70 -10.43
C ALA A 222 -4.25 4.76 -9.42
N LEU A 223 -4.19 3.45 -9.64
CA LEU A 223 -4.83 2.43 -8.83
C LEU A 223 -3.88 1.24 -8.66
N TYR A 224 -3.83 0.71 -7.44
CA TYR A 224 -2.99 -0.42 -7.03
C TYR A 224 -3.85 -1.60 -6.61
N LYS A 225 -3.51 -2.82 -7.06
CA LYS A 225 -4.21 -4.05 -6.70
C LYS A 225 -3.79 -4.53 -5.31
N TYR A 226 -4.61 -5.39 -4.70
CA TYR A 226 -4.28 -6.05 -3.44
C TYR A 226 -2.87 -6.67 -3.45
N GLY A 227 -2.06 -6.33 -2.44
CA GLY A 227 -0.68 -6.79 -2.31
C GLY A 227 0.34 -6.05 -3.17
N GLU A 228 -0.07 -5.18 -4.09
CA GLU A 228 0.87 -4.26 -4.75
C GLU A 228 1.34 -3.19 -3.77
N THR A 229 2.59 -2.75 -3.95
CA THR A 229 3.25 -1.82 -3.05
C THR A 229 3.67 -0.53 -3.75
N VAL A 230 3.69 0.55 -2.98
CA VAL A 230 4.21 1.84 -3.40
C VAL A 230 5.38 2.24 -2.50
N ILE A 231 6.43 2.80 -3.11
CA ILE A 231 7.64 3.22 -2.42
C ILE A 231 7.70 4.75 -2.44
N TYR A 232 7.81 5.34 -1.25
CA TYR A 232 8.01 6.77 -1.05
C TYR A 232 9.48 7.08 -0.82
N ASN A 233 9.90 8.23 -1.35
CA ASN A 233 11.13 8.88 -0.96
C ASN A 233 10.83 10.32 -0.55
N CYS A 234 11.50 10.83 0.47
CA CYS A 234 11.34 12.24 0.84
C CYS A 234 12.05 13.14 -0.16
N VAL A 235 11.50 14.33 -0.38
CA VAL A 235 12.19 15.39 -1.12
C VAL A 235 13.41 15.86 -0.33
N GLU A 236 14.32 16.56 -1.02
CA GLU A 236 15.53 17.10 -0.43
C GLU A 236 15.22 18.01 0.78
N GLY A 237 15.99 17.88 1.86
CA GLY A 237 15.76 18.60 3.12
C GLY A 237 14.84 17.89 4.12
N PHE A 238 14.27 16.72 3.75
CA PHE A 238 13.40 15.93 4.62
C PHE A 238 13.94 14.50 4.81
N LYS A 239 13.74 13.96 6.02
CA LYS A 239 14.11 12.59 6.40
C LYS A 239 12.86 11.73 6.56
N LEU A 240 12.93 10.50 6.05
CA LEU A 240 11.86 9.52 6.10
C LEU A 240 11.82 8.85 7.47
N TYR A 241 10.65 8.88 8.11
CA TYR A 241 10.33 8.17 9.33
C TYR A 241 9.23 7.14 9.05
N GLY A 242 9.45 5.88 9.46
CA GLY A 242 8.55 4.76 9.17
C GLY A 242 9.03 3.91 8.00
N SER A 243 8.15 3.03 7.48
CA SER A 243 8.46 2.20 6.32
C SER A 243 8.35 3.01 5.03
N PRO A 244 9.37 3.02 4.16
CA PRO A 244 9.26 3.69 2.85
C PRO A 244 8.31 2.95 1.90
N THR A 245 7.97 1.71 2.21
CA THR A 245 7.10 0.86 1.38
C THR A 245 5.80 0.58 2.12
N ILE A 246 4.67 0.81 1.46
CA ILE A 246 3.33 0.47 1.96
C ILE A 246 2.58 -0.39 0.94
N SER A 247 1.72 -1.30 1.43
CA SER A 247 0.93 -2.22 0.61
C SER A 247 -0.53 -1.80 0.49
N CYS A 248 -1.16 -2.12 -0.65
CA CYS A 248 -2.62 -2.12 -0.77
C CYS A 248 -3.22 -3.31 0.01
N SER A 249 -4.07 -2.99 0.98
CA SER A 249 -4.71 -3.94 1.90
C SER A 249 -5.95 -4.59 1.30
N ASP A 250 -6.50 -5.59 2.00
CA ASP A 250 -7.71 -6.32 1.60
C ASP A 250 -9.02 -5.57 1.91
N ASP A 251 -8.95 -4.35 2.45
CA ASP A 251 -10.12 -3.46 2.63
C ASP A 251 -10.21 -2.37 1.56
N GLY A 252 -9.32 -2.39 0.56
CA GLY A 252 -9.25 -1.39 -0.49
C GLY A 252 -8.56 -0.08 -0.07
N THR A 253 -7.89 -0.05 1.08
CA THR A 253 -7.06 1.07 1.53
C THR A 253 -5.58 0.67 1.62
N PHE A 254 -4.69 1.65 1.59
CA PHE A 254 -3.28 1.39 1.93
C PHE A 254 -3.13 1.23 3.44
N GLU A 255 -2.08 0.51 3.86
CA GLU A 255 -1.72 0.33 5.27
C GLU A 255 -1.80 1.64 6.07
N THR A 256 -2.36 1.56 7.28
CA THR A 256 -2.66 2.74 8.13
C THR A 256 -1.41 3.45 8.66
N TYR A 257 -0.26 2.77 8.67
CA TYR A 257 1.01 3.31 9.16
C TYR A 257 1.78 4.00 8.02
N LEU A 258 1.32 5.17 7.62
CA LEU A 258 1.96 5.95 6.56
C LEU A 258 3.34 6.48 7.00
N PRO A 259 4.34 6.51 6.11
CA PRO A 259 5.60 7.18 6.40
C PRO A 259 5.42 8.68 6.51
N GLU A 260 6.32 9.31 7.27
CA GLU A 260 6.33 10.74 7.48
C GLU A 260 7.67 11.33 7.04
N CYS A 261 7.63 12.37 6.21
CA CYS A 261 8.80 13.15 5.83
C CYS A 261 8.91 14.36 6.75
N ARG A 262 9.88 14.35 7.66
CA ARG A 262 10.13 15.45 8.60
C ARG A 262 11.34 16.26 8.17
N GLU A 263 11.29 17.57 8.36
CA GLU A 263 12.43 18.44 8.06
C GLU A 263 13.68 18.00 8.82
N ILE A 264 14.82 18.02 8.14
CA ILE A 264 16.11 17.70 8.76
C ILE A 264 16.60 18.91 9.55
N PHE A 265 16.84 18.67 10.83
CA PHE A 265 17.56 19.58 11.72
C PHE A 265 18.75 18.87 12.33
N CYS A 266 19.87 19.56 12.41
CA CYS A 266 21.04 19.11 13.14
C CYS A 266 21.11 19.80 14.50
N ASP A 267 21.33 19.02 15.55
CA ASP A 267 21.59 19.58 16.87
C ASP A 267 22.92 20.34 16.86
N PRO A 268 23.06 21.43 17.64
CA PRO A 268 24.34 22.13 17.76
C PRO A 268 25.47 21.14 18.13
N PRO A 269 26.58 21.06 17.36
CA PRO A 269 27.63 20.09 17.66
C PRO A 269 28.30 20.42 18.99
N SER A 270 28.46 19.40 19.83
CA SER A 270 29.19 19.50 21.10
C SER A 270 30.61 18.97 20.91
N ILE A 271 31.59 19.88 20.85
CA ILE A 271 33.00 19.57 20.65
C ILE A 271 33.79 20.16 21.82
N GLN A 272 34.56 19.33 22.51
CA GLN A 272 35.34 19.76 23.66
C GLN A 272 36.39 20.82 23.25
N ASN A 273 36.49 21.89 24.03
CA ASN A 273 37.39 23.03 23.77
C ASN A 273 37.17 23.71 22.42
N ALA A 274 35.95 23.70 21.90
CA ALA A 274 35.56 24.42 20.70
C ALA A 274 34.28 25.22 20.90
N VAL A 275 34.09 26.21 20.04
CA VAL A 275 32.87 27.00 19.91
C VAL A 275 32.48 27.10 18.44
N ILE A 276 31.18 27.22 18.19
CA ILE A 276 30.67 27.58 16.86
C ILE A 276 30.97 29.06 16.65
N ASP A 277 31.53 29.42 15.50
CA ASP A 277 31.80 30.80 15.13
C ASP A 277 30.50 31.63 15.14
N GLU A 278 30.55 32.82 15.74
CA GLU A 278 29.38 33.69 15.92
C GLU A 278 28.66 33.99 14.60
N THR A 279 29.42 34.10 13.51
CA THR A 279 28.89 34.34 12.16
C THR A 279 28.01 33.21 11.64
N SER A 280 28.17 32.00 12.18
CA SER A 280 27.46 30.80 11.75
C SER A 280 26.47 30.26 12.78
N ARG A 281 26.31 30.95 13.91
CA ARG A 281 25.41 30.53 14.99
C ARG A 281 23.96 30.79 14.59
N SER A 282 23.13 29.77 14.67
CA SER A 282 21.69 29.84 14.35
C SER A 282 20.85 29.25 15.49
N PRO A 283 19.62 29.73 15.71
CA PRO A 283 18.68 29.07 16.62
C PRO A 283 18.28 27.67 16.15
N ALA A 284 18.37 27.38 14.85
CA ALA A 284 18.12 26.06 14.27
C ALA A 284 19.01 25.82 13.04
N TYR A 285 19.67 24.66 12.98
CA TYR A 285 20.51 24.28 11.85
C TYR A 285 19.71 23.36 10.91
N ARG A 286 19.14 23.94 9.86
CA ARG A 286 18.40 23.22 8.81
C ARG A 286 19.35 22.46 7.89
N TYR A 287 18.82 21.54 7.09
CA TYR A 287 19.56 20.91 5.99
C TYR A 287 20.38 21.93 5.17
N GLN A 288 21.59 21.53 4.77
CA GLN A 288 22.58 22.37 4.05
C GLN A 288 23.08 23.60 4.81
N THR A 289 22.69 23.81 6.08
CA THR A 289 23.32 24.85 6.90
C THR A 289 24.79 24.49 7.13
N SER A 290 25.69 25.41 6.79
CA SER A 290 27.12 25.27 7.05
C SER A 290 27.54 26.12 8.25
N ILE A 291 28.33 25.54 9.14
CA ILE A 291 28.88 26.19 10.32
C ILE A 291 30.40 26.11 10.33
N LYS A 292 31.01 27.09 11.00
CA LYS A 292 32.45 27.12 11.23
C LYS A 292 32.75 26.83 12.70
N ILE A 293 33.66 25.89 12.94
CA ILE A 293 34.13 25.52 14.27
C ILE A 293 35.45 26.21 14.56
N ARG A 294 35.55 26.83 15.74
CA ARG A 294 36.76 27.48 16.23
C ARG A 294 37.18 26.86 17.55
N CYS A 295 38.44 26.42 17.66
CA CYS A 295 38.98 25.95 18.93
C CYS A 295 39.20 27.11 19.91
N ASN A 296 39.06 26.83 21.20
CA ASN A 296 39.38 27.77 22.26
C ASN A 296 40.89 28.07 22.27
N PRO A 297 41.32 29.24 22.80
CA PRO A 297 42.73 29.58 22.91
C PRO A 297 43.57 28.47 23.58
N GLY A 298 44.72 28.14 23.00
CA GLY A 298 45.58 27.04 23.45
C GLY A 298 45.23 25.66 22.87
N TYR A 299 44.28 25.59 21.95
CA TYR A 299 43.94 24.37 21.21
C TYR A 299 43.97 24.60 19.70
N ARG A 300 44.44 23.62 18.94
CA ARG A 300 44.42 23.60 17.48
C ARG A 300 43.40 22.59 16.96
N ILE A 301 42.81 22.90 15.81
CA ILE A 301 41.82 22.02 15.19
C ILE A 301 42.50 20.87 14.43
N MET A 302 41.99 19.66 14.64
CA MET A 302 42.34 18.47 13.88
C MET A 302 41.08 17.98 13.16
N GLY A 303 41.07 18.08 11.83
CA GLY A 303 39.91 17.80 10.99
C GLY A 303 39.46 19.04 10.22
N SER A 304 38.21 19.04 9.75
CA SER A 304 37.62 20.18 9.04
C SER A 304 37.16 21.26 10.01
N GLU A 305 37.45 22.52 9.71
CA GLU A 305 36.88 23.68 10.41
C GLU A 305 35.43 23.98 9.98
N TYR A 306 35.00 23.47 8.81
CA TYR A 306 33.64 23.63 8.31
C TYR A 306 32.85 22.33 8.42
N MET A 307 31.58 22.45 8.80
CA MET A 307 30.64 21.35 8.85
C MET A 307 29.33 21.76 8.19
N THR A 308 28.67 20.83 7.51
CA THR A 308 27.37 21.06 6.85
C THR A 308 26.37 20.03 7.35
N CYS A 309 25.16 20.49 7.67
CA CYS A 309 24.06 19.64 8.10
C CYS A 309 23.55 18.81 6.92
N GLY A 310 23.77 17.51 6.95
CA GLY A 310 23.31 16.54 5.94
C GLY A 310 22.18 15.65 6.46
N ASN A 311 21.87 14.59 5.70
CA ASN A 311 20.77 13.67 6.02
C ASN A 311 20.96 12.87 7.32
N ASP A 312 22.22 12.65 7.71
CA ASP A 312 22.60 11.85 8.87
C ASP A 312 23.29 12.68 9.95
N GLY A 313 23.09 14.01 9.93
CA GLY A 313 23.70 14.95 10.85
C GLY A 313 24.86 15.71 10.22
N TRP A 314 25.79 16.18 11.05
CA TRP A 314 26.90 17.01 10.59
C TRP A 314 27.94 16.23 9.79
N THR A 315 28.33 16.78 8.65
CA THR A 315 29.35 16.22 7.76
C THR A 315 30.37 17.30 7.35
N PRO A 316 31.67 17.01 7.29
CA PRO A 316 32.34 15.76 7.67
C PRO A 316 32.27 15.51 9.19
N ALA A 317 32.86 14.41 9.66
CA ALA A 317 32.85 14.04 11.08
C ALA A 317 33.40 15.16 11.98
N LEU A 318 32.91 15.19 13.23
CA LEU A 318 33.26 16.20 14.24
C LEU A 318 34.79 16.35 14.39
N PRO A 319 35.34 17.57 14.26
CA PRO A 319 36.76 17.80 14.46
C PRO A 319 37.14 17.68 15.94
N ARG A 320 38.44 17.56 16.21
CA ARG A 320 38.98 17.52 17.58
C ARG A 320 39.86 18.72 17.83
N CYS A 321 39.63 19.43 18.94
CA CYS A 321 40.53 20.47 19.41
C CYS A 321 41.60 19.83 20.31
N VAL A 322 42.84 19.78 19.81
CA VAL A 322 43.98 19.19 20.52
C VAL A 322 44.79 20.30 21.16
N GLU A 323 45.21 20.11 22.40
CA GLU A 323 46.02 21.08 23.14
C GLU A 323 47.31 21.41 22.35
N MET A 324 47.59 22.70 22.21
CA MET A 324 48.84 23.18 21.63
C MET A 324 49.95 23.05 22.67
N THR A 325 51.03 22.39 22.28
CA THR A 325 52.22 22.22 23.12
C THR A 325 53.49 22.49 22.33
N CYS A 326 54.46 23.12 22.99
CA CYS A 326 55.81 23.26 22.48
C CYS A 326 56.71 22.22 23.13
N ASP A 327 57.44 21.45 22.34
CA ASP A 327 58.43 20.51 22.87
C ASP A 327 59.56 21.30 23.56
N ALA A 328 60.11 20.75 24.64
CA ALA A 328 61.23 21.37 25.36
C ALA A 328 62.41 21.62 24.39
N PRO A 329 62.92 22.86 24.27
CA PRO A 329 63.97 23.16 23.31
C PRO A 329 65.26 22.45 23.73
N ARG A 330 65.83 21.67 22.81
CA ARG A 330 67.11 20.97 23.00
C ARG A 330 68.24 21.84 22.47
N ILE A 331 68.84 22.65 23.34
CA ILE A 331 69.92 23.57 22.99
C ILE A 331 71.22 23.08 23.63
N ASN A 332 72.25 22.87 22.80
CA ASN A 332 73.55 22.45 23.28
C ASN A 332 74.17 23.53 24.16
N ASN A 333 74.77 23.11 25.29
CA ASN A 333 75.40 24.01 26.25
C ASN A 333 74.47 25.10 26.82
N ALA A 334 73.17 24.80 26.97
CA ALA A 334 72.21 25.65 27.66
C ALA A 334 71.46 24.87 28.74
N VAL A 335 70.99 25.59 29.76
CA VAL A 335 70.11 25.07 30.81
C VAL A 335 68.87 25.96 30.94
N ILE A 336 67.72 25.33 31.20
CA ILE A 336 66.48 26.05 31.52
C ILE A 336 66.56 26.49 32.98
N VAL A 337 66.57 27.80 33.23
CA VAL A 337 66.60 28.42 34.56
C VAL A 337 65.18 28.77 35.00
N SER A 338 64.49 27.82 35.64
CA SER A 338 63.16 28.07 36.23
C SER A 338 63.30 28.93 37.49
N ARG A 339 62.88 30.20 37.44
CA ARG A 339 62.98 31.10 38.59
C ARG A 339 61.85 30.98 39.62
N ARG A 340 60.76 30.22 39.38
CA ARG A 340 59.81 29.84 40.45
C ARG A 340 58.61 28.93 40.10
N TYR A 341 58.24 28.65 38.84
CA TYR A 341 56.96 27.96 38.58
C TYR A 341 56.88 27.03 37.35
N THR A 342 57.96 26.76 36.62
CA THR A 342 57.91 25.77 35.52
C THR A 342 58.60 24.49 35.93
N VAL A 343 57.82 23.42 36.09
CA VAL A 343 58.31 22.04 36.18
C VAL A 343 59.07 21.73 34.89
N PHE A 344 60.23 21.08 34.98
CA PHE A 344 60.90 20.57 33.78
C PHE A 344 60.04 19.46 33.20
N THR A 345 59.45 19.70 32.03
CA THR A 345 58.58 18.76 31.33
C THR A 345 59.03 18.62 29.89
N GLU A 346 58.79 17.46 29.27
CA GLU A 346 59.13 17.25 27.86
C GLU A 346 58.32 18.17 26.92
N ARG A 347 57.15 18.63 27.38
CA ARG A 347 56.23 19.50 26.64
C ARG A 347 55.72 20.64 27.51
N TYR A 348 55.65 21.82 26.93
CA TYR A 348 55.15 23.03 27.55
C TYR A 348 53.82 23.42 26.91
N ARG A 349 52.82 23.76 27.74
CA ARG A 349 51.50 24.21 27.28
C ARG A 349 51.58 25.58 26.62
N TYR A 350 50.63 25.87 25.73
CA TYR A 350 50.43 27.21 25.19
C TYR A 350 50.42 28.29 26.28
N GLY A 351 51.12 29.40 26.03
CA GLY A 351 51.29 30.50 26.98
C GLY A 351 52.37 30.28 28.05
N ALA A 352 52.98 29.09 28.14
CA ALA A 352 54.09 28.85 29.05
C ALA A 352 55.32 29.69 28.65
N PHE A 353 56.04 30.18 29.66
CA PHE A 353 57.30 30.89 29.48
C PHE A 353 58.44 30.10 30.10
N ILE A 354 59.56 30.01 29.39
CA ILE A 354 60.81 29.45 29.92
C ILE A 354 61.92 30.47 29.77
N GLN A 355 62.86 30.45 30.72
CA GLN A 355 64.08 31.23 30.65
C GLN A 355 65.28 30.28 30.53
N LEU A 356 66.22 30.64 29.68
CA LEU A 356 67.40 29.85 29.33
C LEU A 356 68.66 30.59 29.78
N ARG A 357 69.71 29.82 30.05
CA ARG A 357 71.05 30.34 30.33
C ARG A 357 72.06 29.43 29.68
N CYS A 358 73.02 30.00 28.95
CA CYS A 358 74.15 29.22 28.44
C CYS A 358 75.04 28.73 29.60
N ASN A 359 75.62 27.55 29.44
CA ASN A 359 76.60 27.02 30.37
C ASN A 359 77.84 27.93 30.40
N LYS A 360 78.61 27.85 31.50
CA LYS A 360 79.84 28.62 31.63
C LYS A 360 80.76 28.36 30.43
N GLY A 361 81.34 29.43 29.87
CA GLY A 361 82.17 29.35 28.66
C GLY A 361 81.43 29.47 27.33
N TYR A 362 80.11 29.70 27.36
CA TYR A 362 79.29 29.90 26.16
C TYR A 362 78.53 31.23 26.24
N ARG A 363 78.41 31.90 25.09
CA ARG A 363 77.66 33.15 24.89
C ARG A 363 76.33 32.85 24.19
N MET A 364 75.28 33.57 24.58
CA MET A 364 73.96 33.43 23.97
C MET A 364 73.81 34.30 22.73
N GLU A 365 73.31 33.71 21.66
CA GLU A 365 72.87 34.38 20.42
C GLU A 365 71.36 34.18 20.28
N GLY A 366 70.59 35.24 20.53
CA GLY A 366 69.12 35.22 20.53
C GLY A 366 68.52 35.67 21.86
N SER A 367 67.29 35.23 22.15
CA SER A 367 66.58 35.60 23.38
C SER A 367 66.74 34.55 24.47
N ASP A 368 66.94 35.00 25.71
CA ASP A 368 66.98 34.14 26.89
C ASP A 368 65.59 33.73 27.38
N ARG A 369 64.51 34.31 26.84
CA ARG A 369 63.13 34.06 27.28
C ARG A 369 62.25 33.66 26.11
N LEU A 370 61.68 32.46 26.18
CA LEU A 370 60.81 31.92 25.15
C LEU A 370 59.37 31.80 25.68
N LYS A 371 58.39 32.09 24.83
CA LYS A 371 56.97 31.86 25.09
C LYS A 371 56.45 30.81 24.11
N CYS A 372 55.69 29.83 24.61
CA CYS A 372 55.01 28.88 23.75
C CYS A 372 53.78 29.54 23.13
N GLU A 373 53.79 29.76 21.82
CA GLU A 373 52.69 30.35 21.05
C GLU A 373 52.15 29.35 20.02
N GLU A 374 51.23 29.80 19.16
CA GLU A 374 50.52 28.95 18.19
C GLU A 374 51.46 28.21 17.23
N ASN A 375 52.54 28.89 16.80
CA ASN A 375 53.52 28.35 15.85
C ASN A 375 54.79 27.79 16.52
N GLY A 376 54.74 27.54 17.83
CA GLY A 376 55.89 27.06 18.61
C GLY A 376 56.53 28.14 19.49
N TRP A 377 57.81 28.00 19.79
CA TRP A 377 58.54 28.96 20.62
C TRP A 377 58.74 30.29 19.90
N ASN A 378 58.32 31.38 20.54
CA ASN A 378 58.54 32.74 20.06
C ASN A 378 59.14 33.61 21.20
N PRO A 379 60.30 34.27 20.99
CA PRO A 379 61.24 34.12 19.87
C PRO A 379 61.71 32.66 19.65
N PRO A 380 62.32 32.31 18.50
CA PRO A 380 62.85 30.97 18.29
C PRO A 380 63.98 30.64 19.30
N PRO A 381 64.24 29.35 19.58
CA PRO A 381 65.28 28.96 20.54
C PRO A 381 66.67 29.54 20.20
N PRO A 382 67.40 30.11 21.19
CA PRO A 382 68.71 30.73 20.97
C PRO A 382 69.80 29.67 20.70
N GLN A 383 70.95 30.13 20.20
CA GLN A 383 72.17 29.33 20.10
C GLN A 383 73.17 29.74 21.18
N CYS A 384 73.86 28.76 21.78
CA CYS A 384 74.96 29.01 22.71
C CYS A 384 76.28 28.72 21.98
N SER A 385 76.97 29.77 21.55
CA SER A 385 78.28 29.68 20.90
C SER A 385 79.40 29.68 21.94
N VAL A 386 80.45 28.88 21.72
CA VAL A 386 81.58 28.83 22.65
C VAL A 386 82.28 30.18 22.64
N ILE A 387 82.65 30.67 23.83
CA ILE A 387 83.43 31.90 23.96
C ILE A 387 84.85 31.62 23.47
N THR A 388 85.36 32.52 22.63
CA THR A 388 86.71 32.41 22.09
C THR A 388 87.54 33.62 22.49
N CYS A 389 88.76 33.37 22.96
CA CYS A 389 89.77 34.39 23.20
C CYS A 389 90.62 34.59 21.94
N LEU A 390 91.00 35.84 21.69
CA LEU A 390 92.01 36.17 20.68
C LEU A 390 93.39 35.69 21.15
N GLU A 391 94.31 35.55 20.20
CA GLU A 391 95.72 35.27 20.49
C GLU A 391 96.28 36.25 21.54
N PRO A 392 96.89 35.76 22.64
CA PRO A 392 97.44 36.62 23.68
C PRO A 392 98.76 37.27 23.25
N ASP A 393 99.11 38.38 23.90
CA ASP A 393 100.33 39.12 23.60
C ASP A 393 101.60 38.29 23.82
N HIS A 394 102.57 38.42 22.91
CA HIS A 394 103.87 37.75 23.05
C HIS A 394 104.70 38.36 24.19
N ILE A 395 105.36 37.50 24.98
CA ILE A 395 106.30 37.91 26.02
C ILE A 395 107.73 37.95 25.47
N THR A 396 108.56 38.88 25.94
CA THR A 396 109.97 38.97 25.56
C THR A 396 110.75 37.73 26.02
N ASN A 397 111.58 37.16 25.15
CA ASN A 397 112.39 35.96 25.41
C ASN A 397 111.58 34.70 25.80
N GLY A 398 110.30 34.65 25.41
CA GLY A 398 109.44 33.48 25.59
C GLY A 398 108.56 33.19 24.38
N GLN A 399 108.11 31.95 24.28
CA GLN A 399 107.18 31.45 23.26
C GLN A 399 106.06 30.67 23.94
N PHE A 400 104.88 30.59 23.34
CA PHE A 400 103.79 29.77 23.86
C PHE A 400 103.29 28.76 22.83
N ILE A 401 102.78 27.64 23.35
CA ILE A 401 102.18 26.56 22.55
C ILE A 401 100.84 26.11 23.15
N PRO A 402 99.84 25.70 22.34
CA PRO A 402 99.83 25.78 20.87
C PRO A 402 99.57 27.21 20.37
N LEU A 403 100.12 27.58 19.21
CA LEU A 403 99.84 28.85 18.54
C LEU A 403 98.57 28.73 17.69
N LYS A 404 97.53 29.51 18.01
CA LYS A 404 96.23 29.54 17.31
C LYS A 404 95.75 30.99 17.24
N ALA A 405 94.99 31.32 16.20
CA ALA A 405 94.33 32.63 16.10
C ALA A 405 93.15 32.80 17.09
N LEU A 406 92.49 31.70 17.45
CA LEU A 406 91.36 31.68 18.39
C LEU A 406 91.47 30.48 19.33
N TYR A 407 91.25 30.75 20.62
CA TYR A 407 91.27 29.75 21.69
C TYR A 407 89.88 29.60 22.28
N LYS A 408 89.37 28.37 22.39
CA LYS A 408 88.07 28.11 23.01
C LYS A 408 88.16 28.27 24.53
N TYR A 409 87.07 28.65 25.18
CA TYR A 409 86.97 28.70 26.64
C TYR A 409 87.58 27.46 27.31
N GLY A 410 88.44 27.68 28.30
CA GLY A 410 89.16 26.63 29.03
C GLY A 410 90.36 26.03 28.30
N GLU A 411 90.61 26.38 27.02
CA GLU A 411 91.89 26.05 26.39
C GLU A 411 93.02 26.81 27.08
N THR A 412 94.13 26.10 27.29
CA THR A 412 95.32 26.61 27.94
C THR A 412 96.47 26.69 26.96
N ILE A 413 97.31 27.69 27.14
CA ILE A 413 98.62 27.78 26.49
C ILE A 413 99.72 27.72 27.54
N ILE A 414 100.85 27.16 27.14
CA ILE A 414 102.02 27.02 28.02
C ILE A 414 103.15 27.89 27.46
N TYR A 415 103.64 28.81 28.28
CA TYR A 415 104.81 29.61 27.99
C TYR A 415 106.09 28.85 28.33
N ASN A 416 107.06 28.95 27.43
CA ASN A 416 108.42 28.46 27.59
C ASN A 416 109.39 29.59 27.29
N CYS A 417 110.41 29.76 28.13
CA CYS A 417 111.47 30.72 27.88
C CYS A 417 112.52 30.14 26.93
N VAL A 418 113.14 31.01 26.12
CA VAL A 418 114.31 30.62 25.33
C VAL A 418 115.51 30.31 26.23
N GLU A 419 116.46 29.54 25.72
CA GLU A 419 117.64 29.10 26.47
C GLU A 419 118.39 30.29 27.12
N GLY A 420 118.76 30.15 28.40
CA GLY A 420 119.38 31.21 29.20
C GLY A 420 118.41 32.06 30.04
N PHE A 421 117.10 31.83 29.94
CA PHE A 421 116.07 32.53 30.72
C PHE A 421 115.22 31.56 31.55
N LYS A 422 114.83 31.97 32.76
CA LYS A 422 113.95 31.24 33.66
C LYS A 422 112.57 31.91 33.71
N LEU A 423 111.51 31.10 33.68
CA LEU A 423 110.12 31.56 33.75
C LEU A 423 109.73 31.93 35.19
N TYR A 424 109.16 33.12 35.36
CA TYR A 424 108.61 33.63 36.61
C TYR A 424 107.13 33.94 36.42
N GLY A 425 106.26 33.34 37.25
CA GLY A 425 104.80 33.42 37.12
C GLY A 425 104.17 32.07 36.82
N SER A 426 102.88 32.05 36.48
CA SER A 426 102.22 30.83 36.03
C SER A 426 102.72 30.48 34.62
N PRO A 427 103.27 29.27 34.40
CA PRO A 427 103.67 28.85 33.05
C PRO A 427 102.49 28.65 32.12
N THR A 428 101.26 28.61 32.66
CA THR A 428 100.05 28.29 31.92
C THR A 428 99.00 29.36 32.15
N ILE A 429 98.37 29.85 31.08
CA ILE A 429 97.19 30.74 31.15
C ILE A 429 96.02 30.12 30.38
N SER A 430 94.80 30.38 30.85
CA SER A 430 93.56 29.81 30.30
C SER A 430 92.68 30.88 29.66
N CYS A 431 91.97 30.54 28.59
CA CYS A 431 90.93 31.39 28.03
C CYS A 431 89.72 31.46 28.98
N SER A 432 89.39 32.67 29.44
CA SER A 432 88.33 32.96 30.42
C SER A 432 86.96 33.16 29.76
N ASP A 433 85.91 33.26 30.58
CA ASP A 433 84.52 33.47 30.14
C ASP A 433 84.18 34.91 29.75
N ASP A 434 85.10 35.86 29.97
CA ASP A 434 85.00 37.23 29.44
C ASP A 434 85.57 37.38 28.02
N GLY A 435 86.16 36.31 27.46
CA GLY A 435 86.80 36.32 26.14
C GLY A 435 88.25 36.83 26.15
N THR A 436 88.87 36.93 27.33
CA THR A 436 90.29 37.26 27.49
C THR A 436 91.05 36.15 28.23
N PHE A 437 92.38 36.15 28.15
CA PHE A 437 93.20 35.24 28.95
C PHE A 437 93.38 35.75 30.39
N GLU A 438 93.43 34.82 31.35
CA GLU A 438 93.67 35.14 32.76
C GLU A 438 94.93 36.02 32.91
N THR A 439 94.74 37.19 33.52
CA THR A 439 95.45 38.45 33.21
C THR A 439 96.93 38.56 33.61
N SER A 440 97.55 37.51 34.19
CA SER A 440 98.96 37.57 34.57
C SER A 440 99.85 36.83 33.57
N LEU A 441 100.47 37.57 32.64
CA LEU A 441 101.50 37.03 31.75
C LEU A 441 102.78 36.70 32.53
N PRO A 442 103.42 35.54 32.29
CA PRO A 442 104.70 35.22 32.92
C PRO A 442 105.85 36.02 32.31
N GLU A 443 106.93 36.18 33.07
CA GLU A 443 108.14 36.88 32.63
C GLU A 443 109.31 35.90 32.49
N CYS A 444 110.07 36.02 31.40
CA CYS A 444 111.33 35.31 31.19
C CYS A 444 112.50 36.19 31.63
N ARG A 445 113.15 35.84 32.75
CA ARG A 445 114.29 36.59 33.30
C ARG A 445 115.59 35.84 33.09
N ALA A 446 116.67 36.56 32.75
CA ALA A 446 117.97 35.95 32.50
C ALA A 446 118.46 35.20 33.74
N ILE A 447 119.02 34.01 33.54
CA ILE A 447 119.64 33.22 34.60
C ILE A 447 120.98 33.91 34.91
N GLY A 448 121.06 34.61 36.05
CA GLY A 448 122.32 35.19 36.51
C GLY A 448 123.34 34.09 36.78
N PHE A 449 124.53 34.23 36.19
CA PHE A 449 125.68 33.37 36.44
C PHE A 449 126.40 33.72 37.74
#